data_AF-A0AAE4G879-F1
#
_entry.id   AF-A0AAE4G879-F1
#
_cell.length_a   1.000
_cell.length_b   1.000
_cell.length_c   1.000
_cell.angle_alpha   90.00
_cell.angle_beta   90.00
_cell.angle_gamma   90.00
#
_symmetry.space_group_name_H-M   'P 1'
#
loop_
_entity.id
_entity.type
_entity.pdbx_description
1 polymer ?
#
loop_
_entity_poly.entity_id
_entity_poly.type
_entity_poly.pdbx_seq_one_letter_code
_entity_poly.pdbx_strand_id
1 'polypeptide(L)'
;MQQFALNRVSNLSILSPETIIAINDASLSDQLKALPKVQLVGPSISTVYYLNDDGSQSRHVLTIESALPQRIETVMQVVVTDSHVIVAGTAYDDSAENPITDCDGNGAIYHRGRRAASDVERRDFNKVYGLDEHGEKDVGLSVVVAEWIRGASDAIRAKRNLISALCNVLRKKKGRATWNSVLLEVANAINRGGPDFALSKLCYEIFEESVPHKVHARYQHLVEELEQILSVDAAEEAWNRLAMKGEAGEKYAVPLDIYEHGLLAYRLAGTGVRDQFDTTSNGAVWVPDAEAMSNIMASARFKFGDSITEEAIGEAVIAYAKPLIEDYESFVNGNSYGVLVYAIDRRTGEVTQQEEQWGLIGTENAEEICQQTLLELTFELIKSVH
;
A
#
# COMPACT_ATOMS: atom_id res chain seq x y z
N MET A 1 -18.31 33.19 26.11
CA MET A 1 -17.33 32.10 25.91
C MET A 1 -16.33 31.97 27.06
N GLN A 2 -15.62 33.02 27.48
CA GLN A 2 -14.66 32.94 28.61
C GLN A 2 -15.27 32.41 29.93
N GLN A 3 -16.51 32.79 30.27
CA GLN A 3 -17.17 32.33 31.51
C GLN A 3 -17.57 30.85 31.48
N PHE A 4 -17.81 30.28 30.29
CA PHE A 4 -18.07 28.84 30.12
C PHE A 4 -16.77 28.02 30.21
N ALA A 5 -15.66 28.53 29.66
CA ALA A 5 -14.35 27.89 29.76
C ALA A 5 -13.83 27.87 31.21
N LEU A 6 -13.97 28.98 31.94
CA LEU A 6 -13.62 29.08 33.37
C LEU A 6 -14.40 28.09 34.24
N ASN A 7 -15.72 27.93 33.99
CA ASN A 7 -16.53 26.93 34.69
C ASN A 7 -16.10 25.49 34.40
N ARG A 8 -15.63 25.17 33.19
CA ARG A 8 -15.13 23.83 32.84
C ARG A 8 -13.85 23.48 33.57
N VAL A 9 -12.83 24.34 33.53
CA VAL A 9 -11.56 24.12 34.23
C VAL A 9 -11.79 24.00 35.74
N SER A 10 -12.67 24.84 36.29
CA SER A 10 -13.01 24.79 37.72
C SER A 10 -13.62 23.43 38.11
N ASN A 11 -14.51 22.88 37.28
CA ASN A 11 -15.10 21.56 37.52
C ASN A 11 -14.06 20.43 37.40
N LEU A 12 -13.14 20.52 36.43
CA LEU A 12 -12.08 19.53 36.25
C LEU A 12 -11.08 19.55 37.42
N SER A 13 -10.74 20.71 37.97
CA SER A 13 -9.80 20.86 39.09
C SER A 13 -10.24 20.21 40.41
N ILE A 14 -11.50 19.76 40.51
CA ILE A 14 -12.05 19.02 41.67
C ILE A 14 -11.67 17.53 41.59
N LEU A 15 -11.33 17.04 40.39
CA LEU A 15 -11.05 15.63 40.13
C LEU A 15 -9.60 15.29 40.48
N SER A 16 -9.32 13.99 40.66
CA SER A 16 -7.92 13.56 40.80
C SER A 16 -7.17 13.76 39.48
N PRO A 17 -5.86 14.02 39.51
CA PRO A 17 -5.05 14.13 38.30
C PRO A 17 -5.22 12.92 37.34
N GLU A 18 -5.32 11.70 37.87
CA GLU A 18 -5.57 10.47 37.10
C GLU A 18 -6.92 10.52 36.36
N THR A 19 -7.92 11.13 36.99
CA THR A 19 -9.24 11.26 36.41
C THR A 19 -9.25 12.34 35.32
N ILE A 20 -8.50 13.43 35.50
CA ILE A 20 -8.41 14.53 34.52
C ILE A 20 -7.84 14.02 33.20
N ILE A 21 -6.76 13.24 33.24
CA ILE A 21 -6.10 12.71 32.04
C ILE A 21 -6.94 11.67 31.29
N ALA A 22 -7.84 10.98 31.99
CA ALA A 22 -8.70 9.94 31.39
C ALA A 22 -9.97 10.49 30.72
N ILE A 23 -10.20 11.80 30.74
CA ILE A 23 -11.40 12.42 30.16
C ILE A 23 -11.16 12.74 28.68
N ASN A 24 -11.73 11.93 27.80
CA ASN A 24 -11.58 12.10 26.35
C ASN A 24 -12.36 13.32 25.78
N ASP A 25 -13.42 13.78 26.46
CA ASP A 25 -14.29 14.86 25.96
C ASP A 25 -13.82 16.28 26.32
N ALA A 26 -12.71 16.41 27.05
CA ALA A 26 -12.15 17.70 27.45
C ALA A 26 -11.05 18.13 26.47
N SER A 27 -10.95 19.44 26.20
CA SER A 27 -9.83 19.93 25.41
C SER A 27 -8.52 19.76 26.18
N LEU A 28 -7.42 19.44 25.48
CA LEU A 28 -6.10 19.31 26.09
C LEU A 28 -5.74 20.54 26.94
N SER A 29 -6.03 21.75 26.44
CA SER A 29 -5.75 22.97 27.21
C SER A 29 -6.53 23.04 28.52
N ASP A 30 -7.78 22.56 28.56
CA ASP A 30 -8.59 22.55 29.78
C ASP A 30 -8.08 21.49 30.76
N GLN A 31 -7.69 20.30 30.27
CA GLN A 31 -7.09 19.26 31.10
C GLN A 31 -5.79 19.75 31.74
N LEU A 32 -4.86 20.30 30.94
CA LEU A 32 -3.59 20.81 31.43
C LEU A 32 -3.78 21.95 32.45
N LYS A 33 -4.71 22.88 32.21
CA LYS A 33 -5.02 23.97 33.16
C LYS A 33 -5.64 23.47 34.46
N ALA A 34 -6.31 22.32 34.45
CA ALA A 34 -6.92 21.73 35.63
C ALA A 34 -5.93 20.91 36.47
N LEU A 35 -4.78 20.52 35.91
CA LEU A 35 -3.75 19.80 36.65
C LEU A 35 -3.11 20.68 37.74
N PRO A 36 -2.80 20.11 38.91
CA PRO A 36 -2.20 20.88 40.00
C PRO A 36 -0.79 21.35 39.64
N LYS A 37 -0.34 22.46 40.23
CA LYS A 37 0.98 23.08 39.99
C LYS A 37 1.18 23.69 38.60
N VAL A 38 0.23 23.52 37.66
CA VAL A 38 0.25 24.22 36.37
C VAL A 38 -0.14 25.69 36.58
N GLN A 39 0.72 26.60 36.11
CA GLN A 39 0.57 28.04 36.24
C GLN A 39 0.06 28.69 34.96
N LEU A 40 0.61 28.29 33.81
CA LEU A 40 0.29 28.83 32.50
C LEU A 40 0.27 27.72 31.45
N VAL A 41 -0.61 27.86 30.47
CA VAL A 41 -0.74 26.93 29.35
C VAL A 41 -1.05 27.74 28.09
N GLY A 42 -0.28 27.56 27.03
CA GLY A 42 -0.57 28.14 25.73
C GLY A 42 0.55 27.95 24.69
N PRO A 43 0.24 28.06 23.39
CA PRO A 43 1.20 27.83 22.30
C PRO A 43 2.22 28.97 22.13
N SER A 44 1.89 30.18 22.59
CA SER A 44 2.67 31.39 22.29
C SER A 44 3.61 31.82 23.42
N ILE A 45 3.89 30.94 24.38
CA ILE A 45 4.81 31.23 25.48
C ILE A 45 6.24 31.02 24.97
N SER A 46 6.96 32.11 24.73
CA SER A 46 8.36 32.07 24.28
C SER A 46 9.38 32.24 25.41
N THR A 47 8.94 32.85 26.51
CA THR A 47 9.81 33.23 27.62
C THR A 47 9.13 33.07 28.97
N VAL A 48 9.92 32.71 29.97
CA VAL A 48 9.47 32.45 31.35
C VAL A 48 10.57 32.85 32.33
N TYR A 49 10.22 33.32 33.52
CA TYR A 49 11.22 33.68 34.51
C TYR A 49 11.88 32.43 35.11
N TYR A 50 13.20 32.48 35.26
CA TYR A 50 13.94 31.53 36.08
C TYR A 50 13.42 31.56 37.52
N LEU A 51 13.62 30.49 38.27
CA LEU A 51 13.33 30.41 39.70
C LEU A 51 14.62 30.54 40.52
N ASN A 52 14.56 31.31 41.59
CA ASN A 52 15.60 31.33 42.62
C ASN A 52 15.49 30.08 43.52
N ASP A 53 16.49 29.85 44.38
CA ASP A 53 16.49 28.73 45.32
C ASP A 53 15.27 28.71 46.25
N ASP A 54 14.74 29.88 46.58
CA ASP A 54 13.54 30.08 47.42
C ASP A 54 12.21 29.90 46.64
N GLY A 55 12.27 29.59 45.34
CA GLY A 55 11.10 29.43 44.47
C GLY A 55 10.49 30.74 43.98
N SER A 56 11.07 31.90 44.30
CA SER A 56 10.63 33.19 43.75
C SER A 56 11.13 33.38 42.31
N GLN A 57 10.42 34.20 41.52
CA GLN A 57 10.85 34.54 40.17
C GLN A 57 12.14 35.37 40.19
N SER A 58 13.12 34.93 39.40
CA SER A 58 14.36 35.66 39.14
C SER A 58 14.11 36.87 38.23
N ARG A 59 15.08 37.79 38.20
CA ARG A 59 15.11 38.88 37.21
C ARG A 59 15.54 38.40 35.82
N HIS A 60 16.11 37.20 35.73
CA HIS A 60 16.53 36.59 34.48
C HIS A 60 15.38 35.80 33.84
N VAL A 61 15.37 35.81 32.52
CA VAL A 61 14.34 35.18 31.70
C VAL A 61 14.95 34.00 30.94
N LEU A 62 14.32 32.83 31.07
CA LEU A 62 14.57 31.66 30.25
C LEU A 62 13.87 31.88 28.91
N THR A 63 14.65 31.87 27.83
CA THR A 63 14.12 31.85 26.46
C THR A 63 14.00 30.39 26.04
N ILE A 64 12.77 29.95 25.81
CA ILE A 64 12.46 28.53 25.64
C ILE A 64 13.20 27.94 24.44
N GLU A 65 13.11 28.59 23.27
CA GLU A 65 13.72 28.12 22.03
C GLU A 65 15.25 27.91 22.17
N SER A 66 15.93 28.77 22.94
CA SER A 66 17.38 28.64 23.15
C SER A 66 17.79 27.50 24.09
N ALA A 67 16.84 26.93 24.83
CA ALA A 67 17.08 25.82 25.76
C ALA A 67 16.75 24.45 25.13
N LEU A 68 16.12 24.43 23.94
CA LEU A 68 15.73 23.18 23.30
C LEU A 68 16.93 22.50 22.62
N PRO A 69 17.08 21.16 22.75
CA PRO A 69 18.14 20.42 22.06
C PRO A 69 17.92 20.37 20.55
N GLN A 70 16.66 20.18 20.16
CA GLN A 70 16.20 20.17 18.78
C GLN A 70 15.22 21.32 18.53
N ARG A 71 15.23 21.85 17.32
CA ARG A 71 14.27 22.88 16.92
C ARG A 71 12.87 22.27 16.74
N ILE A 72 11.90 22.80 17.49
CA ILE A 72 10.48 22.58 17.23
C ILE A 72 10.03 23.60 16.17
N GLU A 73 9.49 23.12 15.06
CA GLU A 73 9.05 24.00 13.96
C GLU A 73 7.64 24.52 14.19
N THR A 74 6.74 23.65 14.67
CA THR A 74 5.38 24.02 15.04
C THR A 74 5.16 23.73 16.52
N VAL A 75 5.26 24.77 17.35
CA VAL A 75 4.93 24.67 18.78
C VAL A 75 3.43 24.52 18.94
N MET A 76 3.00 23.37 19.45
CA MET A 76 1.59 23.10 19.71
C MET A 76 1.16 23.64 21.07
N GLN A 77 1.97 23.44 22.10
CA GLN A 77 1.63 23.86 23.45
C GLN A 77 2.86 24.03 24.32
N VAL A 78 2.82 25.02 25.21
CA VAL A 78 3.75 25.18 26.32
C VAL A 78 2.99 25.14 27.64
N VAL A 79 3.51 24.38 28.60
CA VAL A 79 2.97 24.23 29.95
C VAL A 79 4.02 24.72 30.94
N VAL A 80 3.68 25.73 31.72
CA VAL A 80 4.55 26.26 32.79
C VAL A 80 4.02 25.72 34.10
N THR A 81 4.82 24.91 34.79
CA THR A 81 4.53 24.44 36.15
C THR A 81 5.30 25.29 37.17
N ASP A 82 5.15 24.98 38.45
CA ASP A 82 5.91 25.60 39.54
C ASP A 82 7.42 25.32 39.51
N SER A 83 7.87 24.35 38.72
CA SER A 83 9.26 23.88 38.70
C SER A 83 9.83 23.71 37.28
N HIS A 84 8.98 23.39 36.31
CA HIS A 84 9.38 23.06 34.94
C HIS A 84 8.62 23.87 33.91
N VAL A 85 9.18 23.93 32.70
CA VAL A 85 8.51 24.41 31.50
C VAL A 85 8.53 23.27 30.50
N ILE A 86 7.36 22.79 30.13
CA ILE A 86 7.19 21.69 29.20
C ILE A 86 6.77 22.26 27.85
N VAL A 87 7.46 21.88 26.79
CA VAL A 87 7.26 22.40 25.44
C VAL A 87 6.99 21.21 24.56
N ALA A 88 5.89 21.25 23.82
CA ALA A 88 5.49 20.21 22.90
C ALA A 88 5.20 20.79 21.52
N GLY A 89 5.65 20.09 20.50
CA GLY A 89 5.33 20.42 19.12
C GLY A 89 5.91 19.44 18.13
N THR A 90 5.81 19.80 16.86
CA THR A 90 6.30 18.97 15.75
C THR A 90 7.48 19.62 15.04
N ALA A 91 8.32 18.77 14.46
CA ALA A 91 9.37 19.13 13.54
C ALA A 91 9.21 18.30 12.27
N TYR A 92 9.54 18.86 11.12
CA TYR A 92 9.52 18.11 9.86
C TYR A 92 10.54 16.97 9.87
N ASP A 93 10.14 15.82 9.35
CA ASP A 93 11.00 14.63 9.20
C ASP A 93 11.27 14.38 7.72
N ASP A 94 12.49 14.74 7.28
CA ASP A 94 12.96 14.51 5.91
C ASP A 94 13.52 13.11 5.68
N SER A 95 13.61 12.31 6.74
CA SER A 95 14.25 11.00 6.80
C SER A 95 13.27 9.88 7.18
N ALA A 96 11.96 10.17 7.14
CA ALA A 96 10.92 9.19 7.39
C ALA A 96 11.03 8.01 6.42
N GLU A 97 10.78 6.80 6.93
CA GLU A 97 10.74 5.59 6.13
C GLU A 97 9.46 5.53 5.27
N ASN A 98 9.54 4.86 4.13
CA ASN A 98 8.40 4.69 3.26
C ASN A 98 7.41 3.70 3.88
N PRO A 99 6.15 4.12 4.16
CA PRO A 99 5.18 3.32 4.92
C PRO A 99 4.73 2.05 4.19
N ILE A 100 5.07 1.89 2.90
CA ILE A 100 4.74 0.71 2.12
C ILE A 100 5.98 -0.15 1.88
N THR A 101 7.07 0.40 1.34
CA THR A 101 8.21 -0.43 0.94
C THR A 101 9.09 -0.88 2.10
N ASP A 102 9.08 -0.13 3.20
CA ASP A 102 9.98 -0.35 4.33
C ASP A 102 9.27 -1.06 5.50
N CYS A 103 7.95 -1.30 5.37
CA CYS A 103 7.14 -1.99 6.37
C CYS A 103 6.66 -3.35 5.84
N ASP A 104 6.94 -4.42 6.59
CA ASP A 104 6.39 -5.74 6.31
C ASP A 104 4.85 -5.73 6.46
N GLY A 105 4.14 -6.40 5.55
CA GLY A 105 2.69 -6.55 5.62
C GLY A 105 1.88 -5.39 5.03
N ASN A 106 2.53 -4.42 4.38
CA ASN A 106 1.87 -3.29 3.72
C ASN A 106 1.87 -3.40 2.18
N GLY A 107 2.46 -4.46 1.62
CA GLY A 107 2.50 -4.69 0.19
C GLY A 107 3.48 -3.80 -0.56
N ALA A 108 3.18 -3.53 -1.84
CA ALA A 108 4.03 -2.70 -2.71
C ALA A 108 3.18 -1.84 -3.64
N ILE A 109 3.67 -0.66 -3.99
CA ILE A 109 3.10 0.16 -5.07
C ILE A 109 4.08 0.18 -6.24
N TYR A 110 3.56 -0.16 -7.41
CA TYR A 110 4.29 -0.05 -8.67
C TYR A 110 3.67 1.05 -9.53
N HIS A 111 4.51 1.85 -10.17
CA HIS A 111 4.09 2.93 -11.06
C HIS A 111 4.33 2.59 -12.52
N ARG A 112 3.61 3.27 -13.41
CA ARG A 112 3.92 3.29 -14.84
C ARG A 112 4.42 4.64 -15.32
N GLY A 113 5.01 4.66 -16.52
CA GLY A 113 5.41 5.88 -17.21
C GLY A 113 6.56 6.62 -16.52
N ARG A 114 6.38 7.93 -16.32
CA ARG A 114 7.43 8.83 -15.77
C ARG A 114 7.71 8.64 -14.27
N ARG A 115 6.77 8.03 -13.54
CA ARG A 115 6.86 7.84 -12.09
C ARG A 115 7.54 6.54 -11.70
N ALA A 116 7.61 5.58 -12.62
CA ALA A 116 8.38 4.38 -12.41
C ALA A 116 9.86 4.78 -12.26
N ALA A 117 10.41 4.52 -11.07
CA ALA A 117 11.77 4.85 -10.67
C ALA A 117 12.81 4.07 -11.48
N SER A 118 12.42 2.91 -12.03
CA SER A 118 13.31 2.07 -12.83
C SER A 118 12.58 1.22 -13.85
N ASP A 119 13.34 0.65 -14.80
CA ASP A 119 12.82 -0.38 -15.71
C ASP A 119 12.49 -1.70 -14.99
N VAL A 120 12.97 -1.90 -13.76
CA VAL A 120 12.54 -3.02 -12.91
C VAL A 120 11.09 -2.77 -12.47
N GLU A 121 10.81 -1.60 -11.90
CA GLU A 121 9.46 -1.25 -11.43
C GLU A 121 8.43 -1.26 -12.58
N ARG A 122 8.80 -0.81 -13.78
CA ARG A 122 7.92 -0.91 -14.96
C ARG A 122 7.57 -2.35 -15.30
N ARG A 123 8.54 -3.26 -15.22
CA ARG A 123 8.32 -4.68 -15.48
C ARG A 123 7.45 -5.30 -14.38
N ASP A 124 7.65 -4.90 -13.13
CA ASP A 124 6.80 -5.35 -12.02
C ASP A 124 5.36 -4.84 -12.19
N PHE A 125 5.17 -3.57 -12.57
CA PHE A 125 3.85 -3.03 -12.93
C PHE A 125 3.18 -3.83 -14.04
N ASN A 126 3.90 -4.14 -15.13
CA ASN A 126 3.35 -4.92 -16.24
C ASN A 126 2.97 -6.34 -15.79
N LYS A 127 3.85 -7.00 -15.04
CA LYS A 127 3.63 -8.35 -14.52
C LYS A 127 2.36 -8.44 -13.67
N VAL A 128 2.08 -7.42 -12.86
CA VAL A 128 0.86 -7.34 -12.04
C VAL A 128 -0.41 -7.45 -12.89
N TYR A 129 -0.40 -6.88 -14.10
CA TYR A 129 -1.52 -6.98 -15.04
C TYR A 129 -1.46 -8.20 -15.97
N GLY A 130 -0.47 -9.08 -15.82
CA GLY A 130 -0.26 -10.19 -16.74
C GLY A 130 0.32 -9.78 -18.08
N LEU A 131 1.03 -8.65 -18.12
CA LEU A 131 1.66 -8.13 -19.32
C LEU A 131 3.15 -8.48 -19.35
N ASP A 132 3.72 -8.52 -20.54
CA ASP A 132 5.13 -8.77 -20.76
C ASP A 132 5.99 -7.51 -20.48
N GLU A 133 7.29 -7.60 -20.71
CA GLU A 133 8.21 -6.48 -20.48
C GLU A 133 7.96 -5.26 -21.40
N HIS A 134 7.21 -5.44 -22.49
CA HIS A 134 6.82 -4.39 -23.43
C HIS A 134 5.43 -3.81 -23.12
N GLY A 135 4.70 -4.39 -22.18
CA GLY A 135 3.34 -3.98 -21.83
C GLY A 135 2.27 -4.59 -22.74
N GLU A 136 2.63 -5.62 -23.51
CA GLU A 136 1.71 -6.42 -24.31
C GLU A 136 1.21 -7.62 -23.50
N LYS A 137 0.20 -8.33 -23.99
CA LYS A 137 -0.35 -9.49 -23.28
C LYS A 137 0.70 -10.60 -23.17
N ASP A 138 1.03 -11.03 -21.96
CA ASP A 138 1.96 -12.14 -21.77
C ASP A 138 1.25 -13.48 -22.01
N VAL A 139 1.27 -13.93 -23.26
CA VAL A 139 0.75 -15.23 -23.66
C VAL A 139 1.66 -16.40 -23.24
N GLY A 140 2.85 -16.12 -22.71
CA GLY A 140 3.80 -17.09 -22.20
C GLY A 140 3.56 -17.50 -20.74
N LEU A 141 2.68 -16.78 -20.01
CA LEU A 141 2.32 -17.13 -18.64
C LEU A 141 1.80 -18.57 -18.55
N SER A 142 2.26 -19.31 -17.53
CA SER A 142 1.91 -20.72 -17.36
C SER A 142 0.39 -20.97 -17.30
N VAL A 143 -0.36 -20.05 -16.67
CA VAL A 143 -1.82 -20.09 -16.60
C VAL A 143 -2.47 -19.83 -17.97
N VAL A 144 -1.92 -18.91 -18.76
CA VAL A 144 -2.39 -18.61 -20.13
C VAL A 144 -2.10 -19.77 -21.07
N VAL A 145 -0.90 -20.33 -20.98
CA VAL A 145 -0.50 -21.52 -21.73
C VAL A 145 -1.41 -22.71 -21.41
N ALA A 146 -1.75 -22.94 -20.14
CA ALA A 146 -2.67 -24.00 -19.74
C ALA A 146 -4.09 -23.78 -20.31
N GLU A 147 -4.61 -22.54 -20.24
CA GLU A 147 -5.92 -22.18 -20.79
C GLU A 147 -5.94 -22.26 -22.32
N TRP A 148 -4.84 -21.92 -22.99
CA TRP A 148 -4.69 -22.06 -24.43
C TRP A 148 -4.67 -23.54 -24.84
N ILE A 149 -3.91 -24.40 -24.15
CA ILE A 149 -3.91 -25.85 -24.37
C ILE A 149 -5.32 -26.43 -24.21
N ARG A 150 -6.06 -25.99 -23.20
CA ARG A 150 -7.44 -26.41 -22.96
C ARG A 150 -8.34 -26.00 -24.13
N GLY A 151 -8.30 -24.73 -24.53
CA GLY A 151 -9.06 -24.20 -25.66
C GLY A 151 -8.74 -24.92 -26.97
N ALA A 152 -7.46 -25.13 -27.27
CA ALA A 152 -7.01 -25.87 -28.45
C ALA A 152 -7.50 -27.32 -28.43
N SER A 153 -7.41 -27.98 -27.28
CA SER A 153 -7.88 -29.36 -27.11
C SER A 153 -9.39 -29.48 -27.34
N ASP A 154 -10.16 -28.53 -26.83
CA ASP A 154 -11.62 -28.50 -26.99
C ASP A 154 -12.01 -28.22 -28.44
N ALA A 155 -11.32 -27.29 -29.12
CA ALA A 155 -11.51 -27.00 -30.53
C ALA A 155 -11.23 -28.23 -31.42
N ILE A 156 -10.12 -28.94 -31.17
CA ILE A 156 -9.76 -30.15 -31.92
C ILE A 156 -10.76 -31.29 -31.65
N ARG A 157 -11.22 -31.46 -30.41
CA ARG A 157 -12.26 -32.45 -30.07
C ARG A 157 -13.59 -32.16 -30.75
N ALA A 158 -13.98 -30.88 -30.84
CA ALA A 158 -15.21 -30.48 -31.52
C ALA A 158 -15.16 -30.85 -33.02
N LYS A 159 -13.98 -30.75 -33.64
CA LYS A 159 -13.74 -31.14 -35.04
C LYS A 159 -13.37 -32.63 -35.15
N ARG A 160 -14.36 -33.51 -35.04
CA ARG A 160 -14.16 -34.99 -35.09
C ARG A 160 -13.37 -35.49 -36.32
N ASN A 161 -13.56 -34.85 -37.48
CA ASN A 161 -12.84 -35.22 -38.70
C ASN A 161 -11.34 -34.90 -38.59
N LEU A 162 -11.00 -33.71 -38.08
CA LEU A 162 -9.63 -33.26 -37.84
C LEU A 162 -8.90 -34.22 -36.89
N ILE A 163 -9.43 -34.44 -35.68
CA ILE A 163 -8.78 -35.31 -34.69
C ILE A 163 -8.63 -36.76 -35.17
N SER A 164 -9.60 -37.26 -35.94
CA SER A 164 -9.53 -38.60 -36.53
C SER A 164 -8.46 -38.69 -37.62
N ALA A 165 -8.36 -37.67 -38.48
CA ALA A 165 -7.33 -37.58 -39.50
C ALA A 165 -5.92 -37.50 -38.89
N LEU A 166 -5.71 -36.61 -37.91
CA LEU A 166 -4.46 -36.47 -37.18
C LEU A 166 -4.07 -37.76 -36.45
N CYS A 167 -5.02 -38.42 -35.80
CA CYS A 167 -4.80 -39.70 -35.13
C CYS A 167 -4.36 -40.78 -36.11
N ASN A 168 -4.96 -40.85 -37.31
CA ASN A 168 -4.57 -41.80 -38.33
C ASN A 168 -3.17 -41.53 -38.89
N VAL A 169 -2.78 -40.26 -39.05
CA VAL A 169 -1.41 -39.90 -39.44
C VAL A 169 -0.43 -40.32 -38.35
N LEU A 170 -0.73 -40.00 -37.08
CA LEU A 170 0.11 -40.35 -35.95
C LEU A 170 0.24 -41.86 -35.73
N ARG A 171 -0.81 -42.65 -36.01
CA ARG A 171 -0.76 -44.13 -35.99
C ARG A 171 0.20 -44.68 -37.03
N LYS A 172 0.25 -44.12 -38.24
CA LYS A 172 1.19 -44.58 -39.27
C LYS A 172 2.65 -44.38 -38.83
N LYS A 173 2.90 -43.33 -38.06
CA LYS A 173 4.23 -43.00 -37.51
C LYS A 173 4.59 -43.82 -36.26
N LYS A 174 3.74 -43.78 -35.23
CA LYS A 174 4.02 -44.33 -33.89
C LYS A 174 3.41 -45.72 -33.64
N GLY A 175 2.76 -46.32 -34.64
CA GLY A 175 2.04 -47.60 -34.55
C GLY A 175 0.69 -47.49 -33.81
N ARG A 176 0.72 -47.20 -32.51
CA ARG A 176 -0.49 -47.03 -31.68
C ARG A 176 -0.66 -45.58 -31.27
N ALA A 177 -1.73 -44.94 -31.73
CA ALA A 177 -2.13 -43.60 -31.29
C ALA A 177 -3.64 -43.53 -31.02
N THR A 178 -3.99 -42.75 -30.00
CA THR A 178 -5.37 -42.43 -29.63
C THR A 178 -5.62 -40.92 -29.81
N TRP A 179 -6.86 -40.48 -29.62
CA TRP A 179 -7.16 -39.05 -29.59
C TRP A 179 -6.35 -38.32 -28.50
N ASN A 180 -6.17 -38.96 -27.33
CA ASN A 180 -5.32 -38.40 -26.27
C ASN A 180 -3.86 -38.28 -26.69
N SER A 181 -3.35 -39.17 -27.56
CA SER A 181 -2.01 -39.01 -28.12
C SER A 181 -1.89 -37.74 -28.96
N VAL A 182 -2.92 -37.41 -29.77
CA VAL A 182 -2.93 -36.16 -30.57
C VAL A 182 -2.95 -34.94 -29.67
N LEU A 183 -3.83 -34.93 -28.66
CA LEU A 183 -3.95 -33.82 -27.72
C LEU A 183 -2.67 -33.62 -26.89
N LEU A 184 -1.97 -34.71 -26.56
CA LEU A 184 -0.67 -34.64 -25.91
C LEU A 184 0.37 -33.97 -26.80
N GLU A 185 0.41 -34.28 -28.10
CA GLU A 185 1.33 -33.60 -29.02
C GLU A 185 0.99 -32.11 -29.18
N VAL A 186 -0.30 -31.75 -29.18
CA VAL A 186 -0.73 -30.35 -29.18
C VAL A 186 -0.25 -29.62 -27.92
N ALA A 187 -0.46 -30.21 -26.75
CA ALA A 187 0.02 -29.64 -25.49
C ALA A 187 1.56 -29.51 -25.47
N ASN A 188 2.28 -30.51 -25.96
CA ASN A 188 3.75 -30.48 -26.06
C ASN A 188 4.22 -29.39 -27.02
N ALA A 189 3.54 -29.23 -28.16
CA ALA A 189 3.87 -28.24 -29.17
C ALA A 189 3.67 -26.82 -28.63
N ILE A 190 2.56 -26.55 -27.93
CA ILE A 190 2.31 -25.27 -27.28
C ILE A 190 3.38 -25.00 -26.20
N ASN A 191 3.62 -25.95 -25.28
CA ASN A 191 4.59 -25.75 -24.19
C ASN A 191 6.03 -25.50 -24.68
N ARG A 192 6.43 -26.13 -25.79
CA ARG A 192 7.82 -26.04 -26.31
C ARG A 192 7.99 -24.98 -27.39
N GLY A 193 6.93 -24.68 -28.11
CA GLY A 193 6.96 -23.78 -29.26
C GLY A 193 6.44 -22.38 -28.95
N GLY A 194 5.59 -22.24 -27.93
CA GLY A 194 4.91 -20.98 -27.65
C GLY A 194 4.04 -20.51 -28.83
N PRO A 195 3.58 -19.25 -28.82
CA PRO A 195 2.77 -18.66 -29.88
C PRO A 195 3.45 -18.73 -31.26
N ASP A 196 4.76 -18.51 -31.33
CA ASP A 196 5.46 -18.38 -32.61
C ASP A 196 5.75 -19.73 -33.30
N PHE A 197 5.96 -20.80 -32.54
CA PHE A 197 6.44 -22.07 -33.08
C PHE A 197 5.57 -23.29 -32.77
N ALA A 198 4.44 -23.13 -32.06
CA ALA A 198 3.55 -24.26 -31.73
C ALA A 198 3.13 -25.05 -32.98
N LEU A 199 2.67 -24.37 -34.04
CA LEU A 199 2.27 -25.02 -35.28
C LEU A 199 3.43 -25.81 -35.91
N SER A 200 4.59 -25.17 -36.07
CA SER A 200 5.79 -25.78 -36.64
C SER A 200 6.26 -27.02 -35.86
N LYS A 201 6.20 -26.96 -34.52
CA LYS A 201 6.51 -28.10 -33.65
C LYS A 201 5.50 -29.22 -33.82
N LEU A 202 4.21 -28.90 -33.88
CA LEU A 202 3.17 -29.91 -34.10
C LEU A 202 3.28 -30.57 -35.48
N CYS A 203 3.58 -29.77 -36.51
CA CYS A 203 3.78 -30.29 -37.86
C CYS A 203 4.96 -31.26 -37.91
N TYR A 204 6.06 -30.96 -37.23
CA TYR A 204 7.18 -31.89 -37.12
C TYR A 204 6.77 -33.21 -36.40
N GLU A 205 6.05 -33.10 -35.29
CA GLU A 205 5.65 -34.28 -34.50
C GLU A 205 4.65 -35.17 -35.24
N ILE A 206 3.72 -34.61 -36.02
CA ILE A 206 2.68 -35.35 -36.72
C ILE A 206 3.07 -35.72 -38.16
N PHE A 207 3.64 -34.78 -38.92
CA PHE A 207 3.89 -34.91 -40.36
C PHE A 207 5.37 -35.08 -40.74
N GLU A 208 6.30 -35.00 -39.76
CA GLU A 208 7.76 -35.05 -39.99
C GLU A 208 8.30 -33.90 -40.85
N GLU A 209 7.55 -32.80 -40.93
CA GLU A 209 7.93 -31.58 -41.62
C GLU A 209 7.63 -30.40 -40.69
N SER A 210 8.66 -29.62 -40.35
CA SER A 210 8.53 -28.50 -39.41
C SER A 210 8.01 -27.23 -40.06
N VAL A 211 8.01 -27.15 -41.39
CA VAL A 211 7.58 -25.98 -42.14
C VAL A 211 6.15 -26.21 -42.66
N PRO A 212 5.12 -25.51 -42.12
CA PRO A 212 3.71 -25.78 -42.42
C PRO A 212 3.37 -25.88 -43.92
N HIS A 213 3.85 -24.93 -44.73
CA HIS A 213 3.59 -24.90 -46.18
C HIS A 213 4.32 -26.00 -46.98
N LYS A 214 5.29 -26.70 -46.38
CA LYS A 214 5.98 -27.84 -47.02
C LYS A 214 5.35 -29.19 -46.68
N VAL A 215 4.42 -29.22 -45.72
CA VAL A 215 3.65 -30.43 -45.42
C VAL A 215 2.98 -30.93 -46.71
N HIS A 216 2.98 -32.24 -46.92
CA HIS A 216 2.47 -32.83 -48.15
C HIS A 216 1.04 -32.34 -48.47
N ALA A 217 0.78 -31.93 -49.72
CA ALA A 217 -0.46 -31.28 -50.18
C ALA A 217 -1.76 -31.91 -49.64
N ARG A 218 -1.85 -33.25 -49.62
CA ARG A 218 -2.98 -34.01 -49.07
C ARG A 218 -3.36 -33.68 -47.61
N TYR A 219 -2.46 -33.10 -46.82
CA TYR A 219 -2.66 -32.73 -45.42
C TYR A 219 -2.71 -31.21 -45.20
N GLN A 220 -2.54 -30.38 -46.24
CA GLN A 220 -2.51 -28.92 -46.10
C GLN A 220 -3.79 -28.36 -45.45
N HIS A 221 -4.96 -28.87 -45.83
CA HIS A 221 -6.22 -28.50 -45.16
C HIS A 221 -6.24 -28.76 -43.64
N LEU A 222 -5.54 -29.79 -43.16
CA LEU A 222 -5.42 -30.06 -41.72
C LEU A 222 -4.49 -29.06 -41.04
N VAL A 223 -3.43 -28.65 -41.74
CA VAL A 223 -2.47 -27.65 -41.26
C VAL A 223 -3.13 -26.29 -41.16
N GLU A 224 -3.91 -25.88 -42.18
CA GLU A 224 -4.70 -24.64 -42.17
C GLU A 224 -5.68 -24.61 -40.98
N GLU A 225 -6.35 -25.73 -40.69
CA GLU A 225 -7.22 -25.82 -39.51
C GLU A 225 -6.46 -25.73 -38.18
N LEU A 226 -5.24 -26.27 -38.12
CA LEU A 226 -4.39 -26.20 -36.93
C LEU A 226 -3.77 -24.82 -36.73
N GLU A 227 -3.46 -24.12 -37.82
CA GLU A 227 -2.94 -22.75 -37.78
C GLU A 227 -3.92 -21.80 -37.09
N GLN A 228 -5.22 -21.92 -37.39
CA GLN A 228 -6.26 -21.14 -36.69
C GLN A 228 -6.37 -21.48 -35.21
N ILE A 229 -6.18 -22.75 -34.84
CA ILE A 229 -6.34 -23.23 -33.45
C ILE A 229 -5.10 -22.88 -32.60
N LEU A 230 -3.93 -22.83 -33.23
CA LEU A 230 -2.64 -22.61 -32.58
C LEU A 230 -2.05 -21.23 -32.92
N SER A 231 -2.89 -20.28 -33.33
CA SER A 231 -2.48 -18.92 -33.64
C SER A 231 -2.13 -18.13 -32.39
N VAL A 232 -1.39 -17.03 -32.59
CA VAL A 232 -1.17 -16.01 -31.55
C VAL A 232 -2.52 -15.46 -31.06
N ASP A 233 -3.48 -15.22 -31.96
CA ASP A 233 -4.83 -14.76 -31.61
C ASP A 233 -5.52 -15.73 -30.63
N ALA A 234 -5.38 -17.04 -30.81
CA ALA A 234 -5.96 -18.03 -29.91
C ALA A 234 -5.32 -18.00 -28.51
N ALA A 235 -4.02 -17.69 -28.43
CA ALA A 235 -3.30 -17.50 -27.17
C ALA A 235 -3.74 -16.18 -26.48
N GLU A 236 -3.90 -15.09 -27.25
CA GLU A 236 -4.43 -13.83 -26.74
C GLU A 236 -5.88 -13.96 -26.26
N GLU A 237 -6.71 -14.74 -26.93
CA GLU A 237 -8.06 -15.04 -26.47
C GLU A 237 -8.06 -15.81 -25.14
N ALA A 238 -7.10 -16.72 -24.95
CA ALA A 238 -6.91 -17.40 -23.67
C ALA A 238 -6.52 -16.39 -22.58
N TRP A 239 -5.60 -15.47 -22.89
CA TRP A 239 -5.24 -14.37 -22.00
C TRP A 239 -6.46 -13.52 -21.64
N ASN A 240 -7.26 -13.08 -22.63
CA ASN A 240 -8.45 -12.26 -22.40
C ASN A 240 -9.47 -12.95 -21.46
N ARG A 241 -9.67 -14.27 -21.63
CA ARG A 241 -10.57 -15.04 -20.76
C ARG A 241 -10.11 -15.08 -19.32
N LEU A 242 -8.80 -15.19 -19.09
CA LEU A 242 -8.20 -15.17 -17.75
C LEU A 242 -8.23 -13.75 -17.16
N ALA A 243 -7.94 -12.73 -17.96
CA ALA A 243 -7.98 -11.34 -17.54
C ALA A 243 -9.38 -10.93 -17.05
N MET A 244 -10.45 -11.37 -17.74
CA MET A 244 -11.84 -11.15 -17.29
C MET A 244 -12.15 -11.79 -15.92
N LYS A 245 -11.38 -12.79 -15.50
CA LYS A 245 -11.51 -13.46 -14.19
C LYS A 245 -10.51 -12.94 -13.15
N GLY A 246 -9.60 -12.03 -13.53
CA GLY A 246 -8.47 -11.62 -12.69
C GLY A 246 -7.39 -12.69 -12.53
N GLU A 247 -7.30 -13.65 -13.46
CA GLU A 247 -6.35 -14.79 -13.39
C GLU A 247 -5.13 -14.62 -14.32
N ALA A 248 -5.11 -13.58 -15.15
CA ALA A 248 -3.97 -13.29 -16.03
C ALA A 248 -2.80 -12.60 -15.30
N GLY A 249 -3.02 -12.07 -14.09
CA GLY A 249 -2.02 -11.38 -13.29
C GLY A 249 -2.31 -11.51 -11.79
N GLU A 250 -1.95 -10.49 -11.02
CA GLU A 250 -2.20 -10.45 -9.58
C GLU A 250 -3.66 -10.14 -9.28
N LYS A 251 -4.39 -11.18 -8.86
CA LYS A 251 -5.85 -11.15 -8.68
C LYS A 251 -6.36 -10.04 -7.76
N TYR A 252 -5.60 -9.74 -6.70
CA TYR A 252 -5.97 -8.79 -5.66
C TYR A 252 -5.22 -7.46 -5.77
N ALA A 253 -4.63 -7.18 -6.93
CA ALA A 253 -4.03 -5.88 -7.21
C ALA A 253 -5.10 -4.79 -7.23
N VAL A 254 -4.80 -3.65 -6.61
CA VAL A 254 -5.69 -2.50 -6.50
C VAL A 254 -5.19 -1.40 -7.44
N PRO A 255 -5.85 -1.16 -8.58
CA PRO A 255 -5.46 -0.12 -9.51
C PRO A 255 -5.70 1.27 -8.92
N LEU A 256 -4.77 2.19 -9.16
CA LEU A 256 -4.78 3.56 -8.65
C LEU A 256 -4.71 4.59 -9.77
N ASP A 257 -5.57 5.60 -9.69
CA ASP A 257 -5.45 6.83 -10.46
C ASP A 257 -4.53 7.81 -9.70
N ILE A 258 -3.69 8.54 -10.45
CA ILE A 258 -2.80 9.57 -9.89
C ILE A 258 -3.25 10.93 -10.42
N TYR A 259 -3.64 11.83 -9.53
CA TYR A 259 -3.90 13.23 -9.83
C TYR A 259 -2.72 14.10 -9.38
N GLU A 260 -2.34 15.07 -10.21
CA GLU A 260 -1.17 15.92 -9.96
C GLU A 260 -1.45 17.38 -10.30
N HIS A 261 -1.62 18.21 -9.25
CA HIS A 261 -1.75 19.65 -9.41
C HIS A 261 -1.18 20.36 -8.17
N GLY A 262 0.15 20.43 -8.11
CA GLY A 262 0.94 20.93 -6.98
C GLY A 262 1.31 19.85 -5.98
N LEU A 263 0.35 19.02 -5.57
CA LEU A 263 0.57 17.82 -4.77
C LEU A 263 0.11 16.57 -5.54
N LEU A 264 0.55 15.41 -5.07
CA LEU A 264 0.13 14.12 -5.58
C LEU A 264 -1.08 13.63 -4.80
N ALA A 265 -2.07 13.12 -5.52
CA ALA A 265 -3.20 12.41 -4.94
C ALA A 265 -3.36 11.03 -5.58
N TYR A 266 -3.33 9.98 -4.76
CA TYR A 266 -3.56 8.61 -5.16
C TYR A 266 -4.99 8.22 -4.80
N ARG A 267 -5.75 7.74 -5.78
CA ARG A 267 -7.15 7.35 -5.57
C ARG A 267 -7.38 5.99 -6.16
N LEU A 268 -8.31 5.23 -5.59
CA LEU A 268 -8.77 3.99 -6.21
C LEU A 268 -9.22 4.30 -7.64
N ALA A 269 -8.79 3.50 -8.61
CA ALA A 269 -9.13 3.74 -10.00
C ALA A 269 -10.67 3.80 -10.16
N GLY A 270 -11.16 4.84 -10.84
CA GLY A 270 -12.60 5.08 -10.97
C GLY A 270 -13.14 6.15 -10.03
N THR A 271 -12.38 6.53 -9.01
CA THR A 271 -12.85 7.38 -7.90
C THR A 271 -12.14 8.73 -7.86
N GLY A 272 -12.74 9.70 -7.15
CA GLY A 272 -12.14 11.02 -6.93
C GLY A 272 -12.28 11.98 -8.10
N VAL A 273 -11.53 13.09 -8.01
CA VAL A 273 -11.48 14.13 -9.04
C VAL A 273 -10.67 13.62 -10.22
N ARG A 274 -11.21 13.82 -11.42
CA ARG A 274 -10.57 13.43 -12.68
C ARG A 274 -10.50 14.62 -13.59
N ASP A 275 -9.28 14.99 -13.95
CA ASP A 275 -8.99 16.00 -14.96
C ASP A 275 -8.21 15.34 -16.11
N GLN A 276 -8.52 15.74 -17.35
CA GLN A 276 -7.92 15.13 -18.53
C GLN A 276 -6.41 15.37 -18.68
N PHE A 277 -5.88 16.42 -18.05
CA PHE A 277 -4.48 16.80 -18.11
C PHE A 277 -3.72 16.35 -16.87
N ASP A 278 -4.35 16.43 -15.70
CA ASP A 278 -3.68 16.20 -14.42
C ASP A 278 -3.90 14.78 -13.87
N THR A 279 -4.83 14.00 -14.42
CA THR A 279 -5.08 12.61 -13.99
C THR A 279 -4.46 11.58 -14.93
N THR A 280 -3.54 10.77 -14.40
CA THR A 280 -3.12 9.52 -15.03
C THR A 280 -3.99 8.39 -14.52
N SER A 281 -4.96 7.95 -15.33
CA SER A 281 -5.78 6.77 -14.98
C SER A 281 -4.92 5.52 -14.90
N ASN A 282 -5.14 4.65 -13.92
CA ASN A 282 -4.30 3.46 -13.67
C ASN A 282 -2.79 3.79 -13.69
N GLY A 283 -2.42 4.93 -13.09
CA GLY A 283 -1.04 5.42 -13.06
C GLY A 283 -0.13 4.62 -12.12
N ALA A 284 -0.74 3.94 -11.14
CA ALA A 284 -0.08 3.04 -10.22
C ALA A 284 -0.99 1.85 -9.88
N VAL A 285 -0.41 0.86 -9.21
CA VAL A 285 -1.13 -0.29 -8.69
C VAL A 285 -0.54 -0.67 -7.34
N TRP A 286 -1.38 -0.85 -6.33
CA TRP A 286 -0.99 -1.43 -5.06
C TRP A 286 -1.20 -2.95 -5.11
N VAL A 287 -0.24 -3.70 -4.58
CA VAL A 287 -0.26 -5.17 -4.57
C VAL A 287 0.02 -5.65 -3.16
N PRO A 288 -0.87 -6.46 -2.55
CA PRO A 288 -0.61 -7.02 -1.24
C PRO A 288 0.56 -8.01 -1.30
N ASP A 289 1.45 -7.95 -0.32
CA ASP A 289 2.42 -9.02 -0.08
C ASP A 289 1.74 -10.22 0.63
N ALA A 290 2.54 -11.24 0.94
CA ALA A 290 2.04 -12.45 1.58
C ALA A 290 1.47 -12.21 3.00
N GLU A 291 2.05 -11.28 3.76
CA GLU A 291 1.61 -10.95 5.12
C GLU A 291 0.37 -10.06 5.10
N ALA A 292 0.33 -9.05 4.23
CA ALA A 292 -0.85 -8.25 3.93
C ALA A 292 -2.03 -9.15 3.55
N MET A 293 -1.80 -10.13 2.67
CA MET A 293 -2.82 -11.09 2.27
C MET A 293 -3.30 -11.97 3.43
N SER A 294 -2.39 -12.39 4.32
CA SER A 294 -2.75 -13.13 5.53
C SER A 294 -3.66 -12.30 6.44
N ASN A 295 -3.32 -11.03 6.65
CA ASN A 295 -4.10 -10.09 7.47
C ASN A 295 -5.48 -9.83 6.85
N ILE A 296 -5.53 -9.55 5.54
CA ILE A 296 -6.78 -9.37 4.79
C ILE A 296 -7.70 -10.59 4.95
N MET A 297 -7.15 -11.80 4.77
CA MET A 297 -7.92 -13.04 4.90
C MET A 297 -8.41 -13.27 6.34
N ALA A 298 -7.59 -12.95 7.34
CA ALA A 298 -7.99 -13.04 8.74
C ALA A 298 -9.13 -12.07 9.07
N SER A 299 -9.01 -10.81 8.65
CA SER A 299 -10.05 -9.79 8.83
C SER A 299 -11.34 -10.13 8.08
N ALA A 300 -11.23 -10.64 6.85
CA ALA A 300 -12.38 -11.09 6.07
C ALA A 300 -13.10 -12.25 6.77
N ARG A 301 -12.37 -13.27 7.25
CA ARG A 301 -12.96 -14.39 8.01
C ARG A 301 -13.61 -13.94 9.31
N PHE A 302 -12.99 -13.00 10.02
CA PHE A 302 -13.57 -12.44 11.23
C PHE A 302 -14.91 -11.74 10.96
N LYS A 303 -15.00 -10.99 9.85
CA LYS A 303 -16.21 -10.23 9.48
C LYS A 303 -17.30 -11.10 8.84
N PHE A 304 -16.93 -12.09 8.03
CA PHE A 304 -17.86 -12.82 7.16
C PHE A 304 -17.97 -14.33 7.46
N GLY A 305 -17.18 -14.87 8.40
CA GLY A 305 -17.16 -16.29 8.77
C GLY A 305 -16.33 -17.17 7.82
N ASP A 306 -16.47 -18.50 7.94
CA ASP A 306 -15.66 -19.46 7.17
C ASP A 306 -16.03 -19.58 5.68
N SER A 307 -17.24 -19.15 5.31
CA SER A 307 -17.75 -19.16 3.93
C SER A 307 -17.50 -17.83 3.22
N ILE A 308 -16.25 -17.34 3.26
CA ILE A 308 -15.90 -16.08 2.58
C ILE A 308 -16.07 -16.22 1.07
N THR A 309 -16.75 -15.25 0.46
CA THR A 309 -16.90 -15.16 -1.00
C THR A 309 -15.74 -14.37 -1.59
N GLU A 310 -15.51 -14.54 -2.90
CA GLU A 310 -14.52 -13.76 -3.64
C GLU A 310 -14.78 -12.24 -3.53
N GLU A 311 -16.05 -11.84 -3.57
CA GLU A 311 -16.48 -10.44 -3.40
C GLU A 311 -16.13 -9.90 -2.01
N ALA A 312 -16.34 -10.69 -0.96
CA ALA A 312 -15.97 -10.31 0.40
C ALA A 312 -14.46 -10.16 0.59
N ILE A 313 -13.65 -10.97 -0.10
CA ILE A 313 -12.19 -10.81 -0.14
C ILE A 313 -11.85 -9.51 -0.86
N GLY A 314 -12.45 -9.23 -2.02
CA GLY A 314 -12.26 -7.98 -2.75
C GLY A 314 -12.56 -6.73 -1.92
N GLU A 315 -13.66 -6.73 -1.16
CA GLU A 315 -13.99 -5.65 -0.22
C GLU A 315 -12.93 -5.48 0.88
N ALA A 316 -12.45 -6.59 1.45
CA ALA A 316 -11.43 -6.56 2.49
C ALA A 316 -10.09 -6.05 1.97
N VAL A 317 -9.71 -6.42 0.73
CA VAL A 317 -8.51 -5.92 0.04
C VAL A 317 -8.58 -4.40 -0.09
N ILE A 318 -9.70 -3.85 -0.59
CA ILE A 318 -9.87 -2.40 -0.75
C ILE A 318 -9.85 -1.68 0.60
N ALA A 319 -10.51 -2.25 1.62
CA ALA A 319 -10.52 -1.67 2.96
C ALA A 319 -9.13 -1.64 3.60
N TYR A 320 -8.29 -2.64 3.34
CA TYR A 320 -6.91 -2.71 3.82
C TYR A 320 -6.00 -1.74 3.08
N ALA A 321 -6.12 -1.67 1.75
CA ALA A 321 -5.28 -0.82 0.91
C ALA A 321 -5.49 0.68 1.17
N LYS A 322 -6.74 1.09 1.45
CA LYS A 322 -7.11 2.50 1.53
C LYS A 322 -6.27 3.33 2.52
N PRO A 323 -6.18 2.98 3.83
CA PRO A 323 -5.36 3.76 4.77
C PRO A 323 -3.87 3.77 4.37
N LEU A 324 -3.35 2.66 3.84
CA LEU A 324 -1.95 2.58 3.38
C LEU A 324 -1.67 3.54 2.20
N ILE A 325 -2.63 3.68 1.29
CA ILE A 325 -2.54 4.63 0.18
C ILE A 325 -2.61 6.08 0.67
N GLU A 326 -3.41 6.36 1.70
CA GLU A 326 -3.49 7.68 2.34
C GLU A 326 -2.18 8.05 3.07
N ASP A 327 -1.56 7.09 3.76
CA ASP A 327 -0.24 7.25 4.37
C ASP A 327 0.85 7.43 3.31
N TYR A 328 0.83 6.63 2.25
CA TYR A 328 1.78 6.77 1.14
C TYR A 328 1.64 8.13 0.43
N GLU A 329 0.42 8.60 0.20
CA GLU A 329 0.15 9.94 -0.32
C GLU A 329 0.74 11.03 0.58
N SER A 330 0.56 10.90 1.89
CA SER A 330 1.16 11.82 2.86
C SER A 330 2.67 11.79 2.75
N PHE A 331 3.28 10.60 2.77
CA PHE A 331 4.73 10.41 2.66
C PHE A 331 5.32 11.03 1.39
N VAL A 332 4.76 10.75 0.20
CA VAL A 332 5.32 11.27 -1.07
C VAL A 332 5.15 12.79 -1.23
N ASN A 333 4.19 13.39 -0.52
CA ASN A 333 4.03 14.82 -0.43
C ASN A 333 4.92 15.44 0.68
N GLY A 334 5.72 14.61 1.36
CA GLY A 334 6.58 15.01 2.46
C GLY A 334 5.81 15.39 3.72
N ASN A 335 4.65 14.79 3.96
CA ASN A 335 3.85 15.07 5.15
C ASN A 335 4.27 14.15 6.30
N SER A 336 5.52 14.28 6.73
CA SER A 336 6.16 13.44 7.75
C SER A 336 6.77 14.30 8.85
N TYR A 337 6.61 13.87 10.10
CA TYR A 337 6.96 14.68 11.27
C TYR A 337 7.62 13.85 12.38
N GLY A 338 8.45 14.53 13.16
CA GLY A 338 8.79 14.14 14.52
C GLY A 338 7.93 14.89 15.54
N VAL A 339 7.56 14.20 16.61
CA VAL A 339 6.96 14.76 17.83
C VAL A 339 8.07 14.96 18.85
N LEU A 340 8.15 16.17 19.39
CA LEU A 340 9.17 16.58 20.35
C LEU A 340 8.50 17.15 21.59
N VAL A 341 8.76 16.55 22.75
CA VAL A 341 8.29 17.04 24.05
C VAL A 341 9.48 17.15 25.01
N TYR A 342 9.76 18.37 25.47
CA TYR A 342 10.89 18.65 26.36
C TYR A 342 10.41 19.26 27.67
N ALA A 343 10.96 18.81 28.79
CA ALA A 343 10.80 19.45 30.09
C ALA A 343 12.09 20.18 30.48
N ILE A 344 11.99 21.48 30.73
CA ILE A 344 13.10 22.36 31.11
C ILE A 344 12.95 22.73 32.58
N ASP A 345 13.98 22.48 33.40
CA ASP A 345 14.01 22.93 34.79
C ASP A 345 14.12 24.46 34.85
N ARG A 346 13.22 25.11 35.60
CA ARG A 346 13.15 26.57 35.66
C ARG A 346 14.25 27.22 36.49
N ARG A 347 15.01 26.48 37.29
CA ARG A 347 16.16 26.98 38.06
C ARG A 347 17.43 26.95 37.23
N THR A 348 17.67 25.85 36.53
CA THR A 348 18.92 25.65 35.77
C THR A 348 18.80 26.07 34.31
N GLY A 349 17.60 25.98 33.73
CA GLY A 349 17.37 26.14 32.30
C GLY A 349 17.79 24.92 31.48
N GLU A 350 18.15 23.83 32.13
CA GLU A 350 18.55 22.58 31.49
C GLU A 350 17.33 21.68 31.23
N VAL A 351 17.39 20.91 30.15
CA VAL A 351 16.39 19.89 29.84
C VAL A 351 16.58 18.71 30.79
N THR A 352 15.54 18.37 31.54
CA THR A 352 15.55 17.27 32.52
C THR A 352 14.87 16.01 32.01
N GLN A 353 13.90 16.15 31.08
CA GLN A 353 13.23 15.03 30.41
C GLN A 353 13.00 15.38 28.93
N GLN A 354 13.05 14.37 28.08
CA GLN A 354 12.86 14.48 26.65
C GLN A 354 12.12 13.24 26.13
N GLU A 355 11.10 13.46 25.32
CA GLU A 355 10.37 12.43 24.59
C GLU A 355 10.37 12.83 23.11
N GLU A 356 10.96 11.98 22.27
CA GLU A 356 11.10 12.23 20.84
C GLU A 356 10.62 11.00 20.06
N GLN A 357 9.70 11.20 19.14
CA GLN A 357 9.20 10.16 18.24
C GLN A 357 9.23 10.65 16.80
N TRP A 358 10.03 10.01 15.96
CA TRP A 358 10.21 10.34 14.54
C TRP A 358 9.46 9.35 13.64
N GLY A 359 9.33 9.67 12.35
CA GLY A 359 8.68 8.82 11.35
C GLY A 359 7.15 8.85 11.34
N LEU A 360 6.51 9.87 11.92
CA LEU A 360 5.06 9.98 11.95
C LEU A 360 4.53 10.56 10.65
N ILE A 361 3.74 9.76 9.93
CA ILE A 361 3.11 10.15 8.67
C ILE A 361 1.76 10.82 8.95
N GLY A 362 1.56 12.01 8.38
CA GLY A 362 0.36 12.80 8.55
C GLY A 362 0.41 13.76 9.75
N THR A 363 -0.10 14.98 9.56
CA THR A 363 -0.19 15.99 10.63
C THR A 363 -1.10 15.54 11.78
N GLU A 364 -2.25 14.93 11.46
CA GLU A 364 -3.25 14.56 12.48
C GLU A 364 -2.69 13.53 13.47
N ASN A 365 -1.99 12.49 12.95
CA ASN A 365 -1.33 11.47 13.76
C ASN A 365 -0.24 12.09 14.66
N ALA A 366 0.60 12.97 14.09
CA ALA A 366 1.65 13.65 14.84
C ALA A 366 1.08 14.55 15.94
N GLU A 367 0.00 15.27 15.65
CA GLU A 367 -0.69 16.10 16.62
C GLU A 367 -1.28 15.27 17.76
N GLU A 368 -1.99 14.18 17.48
CA GLU A 368 -2.61 13.32 18.51
C GLU A 368 -1.56 12.74 19.47
N ILE A 369 -0.48 12.18 18.92
CA ILE A 369 0.63 11.63 19.70
C ILE A 369 1.29 12.73 20.55
N CYS A 370 1.58 13.91 19.95
CA CYS A 370 2.15 15.03 20.68
C CYS A 370 1.31 15.47 21.88
N GLN A 371 -0.02 15.50 21.71
CA GLN A 371 -0.95 15.87 22.76
C GLN A 371 -0.95 14.84 23.90
N GLN A 372 -0.95 13.55 23.56
CA GLN A 372 -0.89 12.47 24.54
C GLN A 372 0.43 12.51 25.33
N THR A 373 1.57 12.55 24.63
CA THR A 373 2.91 12.59 25.26
C THR A 373 3.06 13.81 26.18
N LEU A 374 2.58 14.99 25.76
CA LEU A 374 2.59 16.17 26.62
C LEU A 374 1.80 15.96 27.91
N LEU A 375 0.60 15.39 27.81
CA LEU A 375 -0.29 15.19 28.95
C LEU A 375 0.33 14.21 29.96
N GLU A 376 0.88 13.10 29.46
CA GLU A 376 1.56 12.08 30.26
C GLU A 376 2.79 12.65 30.97
N LEU A 377 3.68 13.34 30.24
CA LEU A 377 4.89 13.94 30.82
C LEU A 377 4.56 15.01 31.87
N THR A 378 3.56 15.85 31.59
CA THR A 378 3.08 16.86 32.55
C THR A 378 2.61 16.21 33.85
N PHE A 379 1.84 15.13 33.71
CA PHE A 379 1.32 14.39 34.85
C PHE A 379 2.42 13.73 35.69
N GLU A 380 3.43 13.12 35.06
CA GLU A 380 4.57 12.51 35.74
C GLU A 380 5.38 13.53 36.53
N LEU A 381 5.67 14.69 35.94
CA LEU A 381 6.42 15.76 36.60
C LEU A 381 5.68 16.32 37.81
N ILE A 382 4.35 16.44 37.73
CA ILE A 382 3.53 16.91 38.85
C ILE A 382 3.54 15.89 40.01
N LYS A 383 3.56 14.60 39.70
CA LYS A 383 3.61 13.49 40.66
C LYS A 383 4.96 13.31 41.33
N SER A 384 6.05 13.42 40.58
CA SER A 384 7.42 13.19 41.08
C SER A 384 7.88 14.19 42.16
N VAL A 385 7.15 15.28 42.34
CA VAL A 385 7.41 16.33 43.35
C VAL A 385 6.57 16.09 44.64
N HIS A 386 6.28 14.83 44.96
CA HIS A 386 5.75 14.35 46.24
C HIS A 386 6.63 13.23 46.77
#